data_AF-A0A0R3TSX2-F1
#
_entry.id   AF-A0A0R3TSX2-F1
#
_cell.length_a   1.000
_cell.length_b   1.000
_cell.length_c   1.000
_cell.angle_alpha   90.00
_cell.angle_beta   90.00
_cell.angle_gamma   90.00
#
_symmetry.space_group_name_H-M   'P 1'
#
loop_
_entity.id
_entity.type
_entity.pdbx_description
1 polymer ?
#
loop_
_entity_poly.entity_id
_entity_poly.type
_entity_poly.pdbx_seq_one_letter_code
_entity_poly.pdbx_strand_id
1 'polypeptide(L)'
;MSSSEANSSIRFNWSAILSDDSAQPALYKYNDTLDVADLSKYTDGVSKVPLNQCFWYLNDWDPKPNASGLLSVGLRCNDTLSANILGTHGYIELRFTFSERDHYLHDAPHVVLVGGLAVRIKVTMKRLSVAKTMEAQFARTRWGLGLALTSNSSLPPNASFTNSTAVSINDEPAPGTFKDFAIFLSNNSYATWKSVCYVKAQPAELKTSRSVTVSLQSLMDKSTNKLVLKRSFLPFIFGQDLPAIRTVNISFGDSGDGFYNASKYIHW
;
A
#
# COMPACT_ATOMS: atom_id res chain seq x y z
N MET A 1 -38.26 15.61 7.09
CA MET A 1 -37.17 15.72 8.07
C MET A 1 -35.87 15.69 7.30
N SER A 2 -35.14 16.80 7.24
CA SER A 2 -33.86 16.92 6.53
C SER A 2 -32.77 16.23 7.33
N SER A 3 -32.24 15.11 6.83
CA SER A 3 -31.02 14.52 7.37
C SER A 3 -29.86 15.43 7.00
N SER A 4 -29.28 16.12 7.98
CA SER A 4 -27.99 16.77 7.79
C SER A 4 -26.96 15.66 7.54
N GLU A 5 -26.44 15.57 6.33
CA GLU A 5 -25.22 14.82 6.04
C GLU A 5 -24.09 15.49 6.82
N ALA A 6 -23.88 15.04 8.05
CA ALA A 6 -22.72 15.40 8.83
C ALA A 6 -21.52 14.77 8.12
N ASN A 7 -20.89 15.55 7.23
CA ASN A 7 -19.57 15.28 6.67
C ASN A 7 -18.59 15.06 7.82
N SER A 8 -18.48 13.81 8.24
CA SER A 8 -17.69 13.38 9.38
C SER A 8 -16.26 13.23 8.88
N SER A 9 -15.59 14.37 8.66
CA SER A 9 -14.18 14.38 8.30
C SER A 9 -13.34 14.19 9.56
N ILE A 10 -12.63 13.07 9.68
CA ILE A 10 -11.57 12.95 10.68
C ILE A 10 -10.37 13.72 10.15
N ARG A 11 -10.20 14.96 10.59
CA ARG A 11 -9.01 15.76 10.27
C ARG A 11 -7.92 15.48 11.28
N PHE A 12 -6.98 14.63 10.92
CA PHE A 12 -5.75 14.47 11.68
C PHE A 12 -4.84 15.67 11.40
N ASN A 13 -4.53 16.47 12.44
CA ASN A 13 -3.55 17.54 12.34
C ASN A 13 -2.13 16.95 12.39
N TRP A 14 -1.74 16.31 11.29
CA TRP A 14 -0.45 15.66 11.17
C TRP A 14 0.72 16.64 11.34
N SER A 15 0.59 17.90 10.93
CA SER A 15 1.60 18.94 11.12
C SER A 15 1.92 19.26 12.59
N ALA A 16 0.95 19.16 13.50
CA ALA A 16 1.19 19.31 14.94
C ALA A 16 1.88 18.08 15.57
N ILE A 17 1.87 16.95 14.86
CA ILE A 17 2.39 15.65 15.32
C ILE A 17 3.77 15.37 14.66
N LEU A 18 4.08 15.99 13.51
CA LEU A 18 5.11 15.54 12.57
C LEU A 18 6.04 16.67 12.10
N SER A 19 7.19 16.82 12.76
CA SER A 19 8.25 17.77 12.39
C SER A 19 9.45 17.16 11.64
N ASP A 20 9.38 15.91 11.18
CA ASP A 20 10.54 15.25 10.55
C ASP A 20 10.15 14.10 9.60
N ASP A 21 10.81 14.05 8.43
CA ASP A 21 10.35 13.39 7.18
C ASP A 21 10.97 12.01 6.87
N SER A 22 11.99 11.56 7.62
CA SER A 22 12.92 10.59 7.03
C SER A 22 12.45 9.13 6.95
N ALA A 23 11.40 8.65 7.63
CA ALA A 23 11.23 7.19 7.70
C ALA A 23 9.83 6.63 8.05
N GLN A 24 8.78 7.19 7.47
CA GLN A 24 7.40 6.68 7.58
C GLN A 24 6.99 5.84 6.36
N PRO A 25 5.91 5.02 6.46
CA PRO A 25 5.21 4.49 5.29
C PRO A 25 4.97 5.62 4.29
N ALA A 26 5.39 5.39 3.07
CA ALA A 26 5.47 6.44 2.07
C ALA A 26 5.16 5.89 0.70
N LEU A 27 4.70 6.78 -0.16
CA LEU A 27 4.80 6.55 -1.58
C LEU A 27 6.21 6.95 -2.02
N TYR A 28 6.78 6.13 -2.89
CA TYR A 28 8.02 6.46 -3.56
C TYR A 28 7.69 6.78 -5.00
N LYS A 29 8.27 7.85 -5.53
CA LYS A 29 8.37 8.07 -6.97
C LYS A 29 9.84 8.01 -7.36
N TYR A 30 10.15 7.33 -8.45
CA TYR A 30 11.51 7.20 -8.94
C TYR A 30 11.55 7.23 -10.45
N ASN A 31 12.67 7.69 -11.01
CA ASN A 31 12.89 7.70 -12.45
C ASN A 31 13.53 6.38 -12.88
N ASP A 32 12.75 5.45 -13.42
CA ASP A 32 13.20 4.11 -13.79
C ASP A 32 13.96 4.12 -15.13
N THR A 33 15.19 4.63 -15.10
CA THR A 33 16.03 4.77 -16.31
C THR A 33 16.41 3.44 -16.93
N LEU A 34 16.51 2.37 -16.14
CA LEU A 34 16.80 1.00 -16.57
C LEU A 34 15.56 0.24 -17.03
N ASP A 35 14.36 0.77 -16.78
CA ASP A 35 13.08 0.13 -17.11
C ASP A 35 12.95 -1.30 -16.55
N VAL A 36 13.20 -1.44 -15.24
CA VAL A 36 13.20 -2.72 -14.51
C VAL A 36 12.14 -2.81 -13.42
N ALA A 37 11.40 -1.73 -13.16
CA ALA A 37 10.36 -1.67 -12.14
C ALA A 37 10.81 -2.15 -10.74
N ASP A 38 12.04 -1.81 -10.35
CA ASP A 38 12.63 -2.17 -9.07
C ASP A 38 13.26 -0.94 -8.41
N LEU A 39 12.58 -0.39 -7.40
CA LEU A 39 13.04 0.77 -6.62
C LEU A 39 14.43 0.52 -5.98
N SER A 40 14.77 -0.73 -5.64
CA SER A 40 16.04 -1.03 -4.95
C SER A 40 17.27 -0.80 -5.82
N LYS A 41 17.10 -0.64 -7.13
CA LYS A 41 18.18 -0.33 -8.08
C LYS A 41 18.54 1.16 -8.13
N TYR A 42 17.79 2.00 -7.42
CA TYR A 42 17.93 3.46 -7.48
C TYR A 42 18.26 4.04 -6.11
N THR A 43 19.37 4.79 -6.06
CA THR A 43 19.75 5.63 -4.92
C THR A 43 19.49 7.10 -5.21
N ASP A 44 19.73 7.52 -6.45
CA ASP A 44 19.48 8.87 -6.94
C ASP A 44 18.16 8.93 -7.72
N GLY A 45 17.54 10.11 -7.78
CA GLY A 45 16.28 10.29 -8.51
C GLY A 45 15.09 9.56 -7.87
N VAL A 46 15.21 9.20 -6.58
CA VAL A 46 14.11 8.70 -5.75
C VAL A 46 13.59 9.86 -4.91
N SER A 47 12.29 10.08 -4.93
CA SER A 47 11.62 11.03 -4.06
C SER A 47 10.58 10.32 -3.22
N LYS A 48 10.69 10.53 -1.91
CA LYS A 48 9.75 10.01 -0.93
C LYS A 48 8.62 11.01 -0.75
N VAL A 49 7.41 10.48 -0.73
CA VAL A 49 6.17 11.21 -0.49
C VAL A 49 5.55 10.68 0.79
N PRO A 50 5.75 11.38 1.92
CA PRO A 50 5.21 10.97 3.21
C PRO A 50 3.67 10.93 3.19
N LEU A 51 3.08 9.78 3.56
CA LEU A 51 1.62 9.61 3.58
C LEU A 51 0.94 10.36 4.72
N ASN A 52 1.72 10.92 5.65
CA ASN A 52 1.23 11.80 6.69
C ASN A 52 0.93 13.23 6.20
N GLN A 53 1.42 13.60 5.01
CA GLN A 53 1.06 14.86 4.35
C GLN A 53 -0.26 14.72 3.58
N CYS A 54 -0.87 13.53 3.58
CA CYS A 54 -2.16 13.25 2.97
C CYS A 54 -3.32 13.53 3.93
N PHE A 55 -4.35 14.20 3.43
CA PHE A 55 -5.63 14.29 4.13
C PHE A 55 -6.52 13.12 3.72
N TRP A 56 -6.84 12.27 4.69
CA TRP A 56 -7.63 11.06 4.47
C TRP A 56 -9.09 11.30 4.83
N TYR A 57 -9.98 10.98 3.89
CA TYR A 57 -11.42 11.10 4.06
C TYR A 57 -12.05 9.72 3.98
N LEU A 58 -13.10 9.51 4.77
CA LEU A 58 -13.96 8.35 4.59
C LEU A 58 -14.71 8.55 3.26
N ASN A 59 -14.35 7.76 2.26
CA ASN A 59 -14.92 7.84 0.93
C ASN A 59 -16.08 6.88 0.74
N ASP A 60 -16.00 5.72 1.40
CA ASP A 60 -16.98 4.65 1.28
C ASP A 60 -16.98 3.82 2.56
N TRP A 61 -18.14 3.34 2.99
CA TRP A 61 -18.30 2.56 4.20
C TRP A 61 -19.58 1.74 4.15
N ASP A 62 -19.46 0.44 4.40
CA ASP A 62 -20.60 -0.45 4.59
C ASP A 62 -21.04 -0.41 6.07
N PRO A 63 -22.23 0.13 6.42
CA PRO A 63 -22.69 0.20 7.82
C PRO A 63 -23.02 -1.16 8.43
N LYS A 64 -23.19 -2.17 7.60
CA LYS A 64 -23.41 -3.56 7.98
C LYS A 64 -22.87 -4.46 6.87
N PRO A 65 -22.52 -5.72 7.18
CA PRO A 65 -22.14 -6.68 6.15
C PRO A 65 -23.22 -6.81 5.07
N ASN A 66 -22.81 -6.97 3.81
CA ASN A 66 -23.71 -7.23 2.70
C ASN A 66 -24.31 -8.64 2.79
N ALA A 67 -25.13 -9.05 1.81
CA ALA A 67 -25.74 -10.39 1.79
C ALA A 67 -24.72 -11.54 1.78
N SER A 68 -23.50 -11.26 1.30
CA SER A 68 -22.37 -12.19 1.32
C SER A 68 -21.55 -12.09 2.61
N GLY A 69 -21.94 -11.29 3.61
CA GLY A 69 -21.17 -11.14 4.86
C GLY A 69 -19.86 -10.35 4.70
N LEU A 70 -19.71 -9.57 3.63
CA LEU A 70 -18.57 -8.68 3.42
C LEU A 70 -18.88 -7.27 3.93
N LEU A 71 -17.89 -6.65 4.57
CA LEU A 71 -17.94 -5.26 5.03
C LEU A 71 -16.68 -4.54 4.56
N SER A 72 -16.83 -3.38 3.91
CA SER A 72 -15.72 -2.60 3.40
C SER A 72 -15.67 -1.17 3.92
N VAL A 73 -14.46 -0.66 4.04
CA VAL A 73 -14.14 0.71 4.47
C VAL A 73 -13.13 1.30 3.52
N GLY A 74 -13.48 2.39 2.83
CA GLY A 74 -12.61 3.09 1.90
C GLY A 74 -12.13 4.41 2.48
N LEU A 75 -10.83 4.55 2.71
CA LEU A 75 -10.18 5.81 3.00
C LEU A 75 -9.54 6.34 1.73
N ARG A 76 -9.85 7.59 1.36
CA ARG A 76 -9.30 8.23 0.17
C ARG A 76 -8.57 9.51 0.54
N CYS A 77 -7.38 9.69 -0.02
CA CYS A 77 -6.64 10.93 -0.07
C CYS A 77 -6.76 11.52 -1.46
N ASN A 78 -7.35 12.70 -1.55
CA ASN A 78 -7.40 13.53 -2.76
C ASN A 78 -6.89 14.97 -2.50
N ASP A 79 -6.31 15.22 -1.33
CA ASP A 79 -5.75 16.50 -0.91
C ASP A 79 -4.49 16.27 -0.05
N THR A 80 -3.47 17.10 -0.22
CA THR A 80 -2.17 16.95 0.45
C THR A 80 -1.54 18.29 0.83
N LEU A 81 -0.82 18.32 1.96
CA LEU A 81 0.01 19.46 2.36
C LEU A 81 1.23 19.67 1.45
N SER A 82 1.75 18.60 0.85
CA SER A 82 2.86 18.66 -0.12
C SER A 82 2.39 19.11 -1.50
N ALA A 83 3.25 19.79 -2.25
CA ALA A 83 2.94 20.20 -3.61
C ALA A 83 2.77 18.99 -4.56
N ASN A 84 1.66 19.01 -5.33
CA ASN A 84 1.42 18.37 -6.62
C ASN A 84 1.79 16.88 -6.78
N ILE A 85 1.52 16.03 -5.79
CA ILE A 85 1.56 14.56 -5.98
C ILE A 85 0.28 14.02 -6.63
N LEU A 86 -0.82 14.79 -6.54
CA LEU A 86 -2.12 14.46 -7.10
C LEU A 86 -2.41 15.36 -8.30
N GLY A 87 -2.64 14.76 -9.47
CA GLY A 87 -3.11 15.48 -10.64
C GLY A 87 -4.60 15.80 -10.53
N THR A 88 -5.17 16.40 -11.57
CA THR A 88 -6.62 16.67 -11.63
C THR A 88 -7.43 15.38 -11.46
N HIS A 89 -8.31 15.33 -10.46
CA HIS A 89 -9.06 14.13 -10.05
C HIS A 89 -8.17 12.94 -9.62
N GLY A 90 -6.94 13.22 -9.19
CA GLY A 90 -6.02 12.23 -8.65
C GLY A 90 -6.33 11.88 -7.20
N TYR A 91 -6.10 10.63 -6.84
CA TYR A 91 -6.28 10.16 -5.47
C TYR A 91 -5.44 8.93 -5.16
N ILE A 92 -5.23 8.70 -3.87
CA ILE A 92 -4.76 7.45 -3.29
C ILE A 92 -5.92 6.91 -2.44
N GLU A 93 -6.25 5.63 -2.58
CA GLU A 93 -7.32 5.00 -1.81
C GLU A 93 -6.80 3.73 -1.15
N LEU A 94 -7.14 3.56 0.13
CA LEU A 94 -6.96 2.36 0.92
C LEU A 94 -8.35 1.81 1.23
N ARG A 95 -8.70 0.65 0.65
CA ARG A 95 -9.93 -0.04 0.98
C ARG A 95 -9.63 -1.28 1.81
N PHE A 96 -10.20 -1.31 3.01
CA PHE A 96 -10.16 -2.44 3.93
C PHE A 96 -11.42 -3.27 3.72
N THR A 97 -11.30 -4.57 3.55
CA THR A 97 -12.43 -5.49 3.45
C THR A 97 -12.30 -6.59 4.48
N PHE A 98 -13.39 -6.79 5.21
CA PHE A 98 -13.58 -7.79 6.26
C PHE A 98 -14.64 -8.78 5.82
N SER A 99 -14.59 -9.99 6.37
CA SER A 99 -15.64 -10.98 6.18
C SER A 99 -15.91 -11.77 7.45
N GLU A 100 -17.16 -12.19 7.62
CA GLU A 100 -17.57 -13.13 8.67
C GLU A 100 -17.32 -14.59 8.27
N ARG A 101 -17.08 -14.87 6.98
CA ARG A 101 -16.93 -16.22 6.43
C ARG A 101 -15.75 -16.26 5.46
N ASP A 102 -15.32 -17.46 5.10
CA ASP A 102 -14.30 -17.60 4.08
C ASP A 102 -14.87 -17.20 2.71
N HIS A 103 -14.18 -16.28 2.05
CA HIS A 103 -14.58 -15.75 0.75
C HIS A 103 -13.46 -15.85 -0.27
N TYR A 104 -13.78 -16.45 -1.42
CA TYR A 104 -13.04 -16.23 -2.64
C TYR A 104 -13.57 -14.99 -3.33
N LEU A 105 -12.72 -13.98 -3.46
CA LEU A 105 -13.14 -12.72 -4.07
C LEU A 105 -13.28 -12.86 -5.58
N HIS A 106 -14.40 -12.35 -6.11
CA HIS A 106 -14.67 -12.38 -7.56
C HIS A 106 -13.77 -11.45 -8.37
N ASP A 107 -13.16 -10.45 -7.74
CA ASP A 107 -12.24 -9.55 -8.42
C ASP A 107 -10.83 -10.15 -8.43
N ALA A 108 -10.12 -9.99 -9.55
CA ALA A 108 -8.71 -10.33 -9.65
C ALA A 108 -7.90 -9.56 -8.57
N PRO A 109 -6.89 -10.19 -7.94
CA PRO A 109 -6.33 -11.50 -8.24
C PRO A 109 -6.94 -12.65 -7.40
N HIS A 110 -8.25 -12.63 -7.15
CA HIS A 110 -9.01 -13.72 -6.50
C HIS A 110 -8.41 -14.19 -5.16
N VAL A 111 -8.04 -13.24 -4.31
CA VAL A 111 -7.46 -13.54 -2.98
C VAL A 111 -8.52 -14.16 -2.08
N VAL A 112 -8.12 -15.18 -1.31
CA VAL A 112 -8.93 -15.77 -0.24
C VAL A 112 -8.93 -14.85 0.97
N LEU A 113 -10.12 -14.46 1.42
CA LEU A 113 -10.34 -13.72 2.65
C LEU A 113 -10.90 -14.68 3.70
N VAL A 114 -10.08 -15.03 4.69
CA VAL A 114 -10.47 -15.92 5.79
C VAL A 114 -11.36 -15.17 6.78
N GLY A 115 -12.55 -15.71 7.04
CA GLY A 115 -13.57 -15.08 7.88
C GLY A 115 -13.08 -14.82 9.30
N GLY A 116 -13.25 -13.60 9.79
CA GLY A 116 -12.88 -13.18 11.15
C GLY A 116 -11.38 -13.13 11.46
N LEU A 117 -10.52 -13.62 10.56
CA LEU A 117 -9.08 -13.76 10.80
C LEU A 117 -8.21 -12.90 9.88
N ALA A 118 -8.74 -12.49 8.73
CA ALA A 118 -8.00 -11.72 7.74
C ALA A 118 -8.70 -10.39 7.41
N VAL A 119 -7.87 -9.39 7.10
CA VAL A 119 -8.30 -8.12 6.53
C VAL A 119 -7.60 -8.00 5.19
N ARG A 120 -8.39 -7.77 4.13
CA ARG A 120 -7.84 -7.42 2.82
C ARG A 120 -7.62 -5.92 2.77
N ILE A 121 -6.43 -5.50 2.37
CA ILE A 121 -6.12 -4.10 2.08
C ILE A 121 -5.90 -3.98 0.57
N LYS A 122 -6.76 -3.19 -0.08
CA LYS A 122 -6.61 -2.80 -1.47
C LYS A 122 -6.06 -1.39 -1.54
N VAL A 123 -5.02 -1.18 -2.33
CA VAL A 123 -4.41 0.12 -2.61
C VAL A 123 -4.76 0.54 -4.04
N THR A 124 -5.26 1.75 -4.22
CA THR A 124 -5.49 2.33 -5.56
C THR A 124 -4.79 3.67 -5.66
N MET A 125 -4.04 3.87 -6.75
CA MET A 125 -3.33 5.11 -7.07
C MET A 125 -3.80 5.59 -8.43
N LYS A 126 -4.52 6.71 -8.48
CA LYS A 126 -5.09 7.25 -9.71
C LYS A 126 -4.58 8.66 -9.96
N ARG A 127 -4.18 8.93 -11.21
CA ARG A 127 -3.75 10.23 -11.72
C ARG A 127 -2.78 10.93 -10.76
N LEU A 128 -1.82 10.19 -10.21
CA LEU A 128 -0.71 10.80 -9.49
C LEU A 128 0.13 11.65 -10.47
N SER A 129 0.62 12.78 -9.99
CA SER A 129 1.38 13.74 -10.77
C SER A 129 2.80 13.87 -10.27
N VAL A 130 3.66 14.31 -11.18
CA VAL A 130 4.95 14.88 -10.85
C VAL A 130 4.82 16.39 -11.02
N ALA A 131 5.37 17.17 -10.11
CA ALA A 131 5.40 18.62 -10.23
C ALA A 131 6.05 19.02 -11.57
N LYS A 132 5.48 20.00 -12.27
CA LYS A 132 5.97 20.46 -13.60
C LYS A 132 7.48 20.74 -13.63
N THR A 133 8.01 21.31 -12.54
CA THR A 133 9.44 21.61 -12.39
C THR A 133 10.34 20.37 -12.33
N MET A 134 9.78 19.20 -12.08
CA MET A 134 10.50 17.92 -11.97
C MET A 134 10.12 16.93 -13.10
N GLU A 135 9.30 17.32 -14.08
CA GLU A 135 8.86 16.42 -15.15
C GLU A 135 10.03 15.83 -15.94
N ALA A 136 11.04 16.63 -16.26
CA ALA A 136 12.24 16.14 -16.95
C ALA A 136 13.03 15.13 -16.10
N GLN A 137 13.10 15.34 -14.78
CA GLN A 137 13.81 14.44 -13.86
C GLN A 137 13.07 13.10 -13.69
N PHE A 138 11.75 13.08 -13.83
CA PHE A 138 10.93 11.88 -13.70
C PHE A 138 10.22 11.51 -15.01
N ALA A 139 10.87 11.70 -16.15
CA ALA A 139 10.28 11.35 -17.46
C ALA A 139 9.83 9.88 -17.53
N ARG A 140 10.53 8.98 -16.82
CA ARG A 140 10.20 7.55 -16.66
C ARG A 140 9.70 7.26 -15.25
N THR A 141 8.68 8.01 -14.80
CA THR A 141 8.17 7.88 -13.43
C THR A 141 7.57 6.50 -13.19
N ARG A 142 8.05 5.82 -12.14
CA ARG A 142 7.35 4.72 -11.48
C ARG A 142 7.01 5.08 -10.05
N TRP A 143 5.99 4.42 -9.53
CA TRP A 143 5.58 4.53 -8.15
C TRP A 143 5.91 3.25 -7.40
N GLY A 144 6.19 3.40 -6.12
CA GLY A 144 6.34 2.31 -5.17
C GLY A 144 5.67 2.66 -3.84
N LEU A 145 5.50 1.64 -3.00
CA LEU A 145 4.88 1.74 -1.69
C LEU A 145 5.83 1.17 -0.63
N GLY A 146 6.16 1.98 0.37
CA GLY A 146 6.86 1.52 1.57
C GLY A 146 5.89 1.01 2.61
N LEU A 147 6.00 -0.26 2.95
CA LEU A 147 5.24 -0.88 4.03
C LEU A 147 6.12 -1.01 5.27
N ALA A 148 5.51 -0.76 6.43
CA ALA A 148 6.06 -1.14 7.73
C ALA A 148 5.21 -2.30 8.27
N LEU A 149 5.83 -3.45 8.44
CA LEU A 149 5.22 -4.66 8.98
C LEU A 149 5.64 -4.81 10.43
N THR A 150 4.67 -5.07 11.30
CA THR A 150 4.87 -5.12 12.75
C THR A 150 4.49 -6.51 13.27
N SER A 151 5.40 -7.11 14.04
CA SER A 151 5.15 -8.37 14.75
C SER A 151 4.35 -8.16 16.03
N ASN A 152 4.03 -9.24 16.73
CA ASN A 152 3.59 -9.15 18.12
C ASN A 152 4.78 -8.93 19.06
N SER A 153 4.52 -8.70 20.34
CA SER A 153 5.57 -8.55 21.38
C SER A 153 6.36 -9.83 21.68
N SER A 154 6.02 -10.97 21.06
CA SER A 154 6.72 -12.24 21.27
C SER A 154 8.05 -12.34 20.51
N LEU A 155 8.25 -11.51 19.49
CA LEU A 155 9.52 -11.43 18.76
C LEU A 155 10.38 -10.26 19.28
N PRO A 156 11.69 -10.49 19.53
CA PRO A 156 12.57 -9.40 19.93
C PRO A 156 12.70 -8.39 18.78
N PRO A 157 12.92 -7.09 19.05
CA PRO A 157 12.93 -6.02 18.03
C PRO A 157 13.83 -6.29 16.81
N ASN A 158 14.92 -7.02 17.05
CA ASN A 158 15.94 -7.35 16.05
C ASN A 158 15.68 -8.67 15.31
N ALA A 159 14.59 -9.41 15.59
CA ALA A 159 14.24 -10.64 14.88
C ALA A 159 13.78 -10.38 13.44
N SER A 160 14.39 -11.07 12.48
CA SER A 160 13.94 -11.06 11.09
C SER A 160 12.63 -11.82 10.92
N PHE A 161 11.78 -11.38 9.99
CA PHE A 161 10.58 -12.13 9.64
C PHE A 161 10.90 -13.21 8.61
N THR A 162 10.22 -14.34 8.73
CA THR A 162 10.37 -15.45 7.78
C THR A 162 9.61 -15.14 6.50
N ASN A 163 10.32 -15.12 5.38
CA ASN A 163 9.70 -15.02 4.05
C ASN A 163 9.34 -16.42 3.54
N SER A 164 8.16 -16.54 2.95
CA SER A 164 7.80 -17.64 2.08
C SER A 164 7.35 -17.09 0.73
N THR A 165 7.72 -17.80 -0.33
CA THR A 165 7.28 -17.48 -1.68
C THR A 165 6.79 -18.75 -2.32
N ALA A 166 5.48 -18.81 -2.59
CA ALA A 166 4.86 -19.91 -3.29
C ALA A 166 4.53 -19.46 -4.71
N VAL A 167 4.77 -20.32 -5.70
CA VAL A 167 4.28 -20.08 -7.06
C VAL A 167 2.85 -20.57 -7.11
N SER A 168 1.91 -19.70 -7.48
CA SER A 168 0.49 -20.03 -7.57
C SER A 168 0.11 -20.09 -9.05
N ILE A 169 -0.30 -21.27 -9.50
CA ILE A 169 -0.72 -21.51 -10.90
C ILE A 169 -2.24 -21.30 -11.06
N ASN A 170 -2.95 -21.04 -9.96
CA ASN A 170 -4.41 -21.17 -9.89
C ASN A 170 -5.21 -19.98 -10.43
N ASP A 171 -4.58 -18.88 -10.84
CA ASP A 171 -5.30 -17.79 -11.53
C ASP A 171 -5.29 -18.07 -13.03
N GLU A 172 -6.20 -18.96 -13.45
CA GLU A 172 -6.37 -19.46 -14.82
C GLU A 172 -6.61 -18.37 -15.90
N PRO A 173 -6.93 -17.08 -15.62
CA PRO A 173 -6.82 -16.10 -16.67
C PRO A 173 -5.36 -15.86 -17.08
N ALA A 174 -4.36 -15.88 -16.18
CA ALA A 174 -3.02 -15.38 -16.49
C ALA A 174 -1.99 -16.49 -16.74
N PRO A 175 -1.65 -16.83 -18.00
CA PRO A 175 -0.54 -17.71 -18.27
C PRO A 175 0.78 -16.97 -17.97
N GLY A 176 1.30 -17.10 -16.74
CA GLY A 176 2.66 -16.69 -16.41
C GLY A 176 2.88 -16.17 -14.98
N THR A 177 3.24 -17.07 -14.06
CA THR A 177 4.14 -16.81 -12.91
C THR A 177 3.74 -15.70 -11.90
N PHE A 178 2.50 -15.68 -11.42
CA PHE A 178 2.24 -14.95 -10.16
C PHE A 178 2.76 -15.75 -8.96
N LYS A 179 3.55 -15.06 -8.13
CA LYS A 179 4.06 -15.59 -6.86
C LYS A 179 3.20 -15.03 -5.73
N ASP A 180 2.75 -15.92 -4.87
CA ASP A 180 2.19 -15.56 -3.58
C ASP A 180 3.36 -15.34 -2.63
N PHE A 181 3.50 -14.09 -2.18
CA PHE A 181 4.46 -13.74 -1.15
C PHE A 181 3.76 -13.81 0.20
N ALA A 182 4.42 -14.40 1.19
CA ALA A 182 3.99 -14.38 2.57
C ALA A 182 5.16 -13.98 3.47
N ILE A 183 4.92 -13.04 4.36
CA ILE A 183 5.84 -12.66 5.42
C ILE A 183 5.19 -13.03 6.75
N PHE A 184 5.78 -14.00 7.45
CA PHE A 184 5.34 -14.44 8.76
C PHE A 184 5.84 -13.47 9.85
N LEU A 185 4.90 -12.75 10.45
CA LEU A 185 5.13 -11.73 11.47
C LEU A 185 5.23 -12.35 12.87
N SER A 186 4.64 -13.53 13.07
CA SER A 186 4.76 -14.39 14.25
C SER A 186 4.32 -15.82 13.89
N ASN A 187 4.24 -16.72 14.87
CA ASN A 187 3.78 -18.10 14.65
C ASN A 187 2.38 -18.19 14.03
N ASN A 188 1.50 -17.21 14.27
CA ASN A 188 0.10 -17.23 13.84
C ASN A 188 -0.33 -16.00 13.04
N SER A 189 0.60 -15.12 12.66
CA SER A 189 0.28 -13.90 11.91
C SER A 189 1.19 -13.74 10.72
N TYR A 190 0.60 -13.36 9.59
CA TYR A 190 1.32 -13.15 8.35
C TYR A 190 0.66 -12.06 7.52
N ALA A 191 1.47 -11.44 6.66
CA ALA A 191 0.99 -10.61 5.56
C ALA A 191 1.24 -11.36 4.26
N THR A 192 0.23 -11.42 3.38
CA THR A 192 0.36 -12.06 2.07
C THR A 192 -0.20 -11.21 0.95
N TRP A 193 0.37 -11.35 -0.24
CA TRP A 193 -0.08 -10.70 -1.46
C TRP A 193 0.37 -11.48 -2.68
N LYS A 194 -0.30 -11.22 -3.80
CA LYS A 194 0.11 -11.70 -5.12
C LYS A 194 1.09 -10.71 -5.75
N SER A 195 2.05 -11.23 -6.51
CA SER A 195 3.08 -10.44 -7.22
C SER A 195 2.54 -9.72 -8.48
N VAL A 196 1.33 -9.18 -8.41
CA VAL A 196 0.61 -8.58 -9.53
C VAL A 196 -0.12 -7.31 -9.11
N CYS A 197 -0.11 -6.29 -9.95
CA CYS A 197 -0.97 -5.12 -9.86
C CYS A 197 -1.70 -4.89 -11.19
N TYR A 198 -2.70 -4.02 -11.20
CA TYR A 198 -3.55 -3.74 -12.36
C TYR A 198 -3.49 -2.26 -12.74
N VAL A 199 -3.32 -2.00 -14.04
CA VAL A 199 -3.20 -0.63 -14.56
C VAL A 199 -4.50 -0.07 -15.14
N LYS A 200 -5.64 -0.70 -14.84
CA LYS A 200 -6.98 -0.18 -15.16
C LYS A 200 -7.96 -0.44 -14.03
N ALA A 201 -9.03 0.36 -13.97
CA ALA A 201 -10.05 0.27 -12.93
C ALA A 201 -10.94 -0.98 -13.02
N GLN A 202 -11.01 -1.62 -14.18
CA GLN A 202 -11.71 -2.89 -14.38
C GLN A 202 -10.66 -4.02 -14.43
N PRO A 203 -10.40 -4.72 -13.32
CA PRO A 203 -9.27 -5.63 -13.17
C PRO A 203 -9.45 -7.00 -13.86
N ALA A 204 -10.53 -7.21 -14.61
CA ALA A 204 -10.83 -8.50 -15.24
C ALA A 204 -9.97 -8.82 -16.48
N GLU A 205 -9.19 -7.86 -17.00
CA GLU A 205 -8.43 -8.06 -18.23
C GLU A 205 -6.93 -8.27 -17.96
N LEU A 206 -6.40 -9.41 -18.38
CA LEU A 206 -4.98 -9.77 -18.27
C LEU A 206 -4.00 -8.76 -18.86
N LYS A 207 -4.36 -8.13 -19.97
CA LYS A 207 -3.54 -7.08 -20.58
C LYS A 207 -3.28 -5.89 -19.64
N THR A 208 -4.04 -5.79 -18.56
CA THR A 208 -3.91 -4.75 -17.52
C THR A 208 -3.09 -5.20 -16.33
N SER A 209 -2.73 -6.49 -16.20
CA SER A 209 -1.85 -6.94 -15.11
C SER A 209 -0.41 -6.51 -15.35
N ARG A 210 0.29 -6.17 -14.28
CA ARG A 210 1.72 -5.90 -14.25
C ARG A 210 2.39 -6.59 -13.08
N SER A 211 3.68 -6.86 -13.18
CA SER A 211 4.42 -7.44 -12.07
C SER A 211 4.57 -6.48 -10.88
N VAL A 212 4.80 -7.08 -9.72
CA VAL A 212 5.14 -6.39 -8.49
C VAL A 212 6.47 -6.93 -7.98
N THR A 213 7.43 -6.03 -7.79
CA THR A 213 8.75 -6.34 -7.24
C THR A 213 8.81 -5.92 -5.78
N VAL A 214 9.31 -6.81 -4.90
CA VAL A 214 9.44 -6.56 -3.47
C VAL A 214 10.91 -6.50 -3.08
N SER A 215 11.30 -5.48 -2.32
CA SER A 215 12.66 -5.37 -1.79
C SER A 215 12.95 -6.42 -0.72
N LEU A 216 14.23 -6.59 -0.40
CA LEU A 216 14.62 -7.26 0.84
C LEU A 216 14.03 -6.52 2.04
N GLN A 217 13.71 -7.28 3.09
CA GLN A 217 13.31 -6.70 4.37
C GLN A 217 14.49 -5.94 4.98
N SER A 218 14.21 -4.75 5.50
CA SER A 218 15.18 -3.98 6.27
C SER A 218 14.68 -3.73 7.69
N LEU A 219 15.63 -3.69 8.64
CA LEU A 219 15.36 -3.24 9.99
C LEU A 219 15.08 -1.74 9.96
N MET A 220 13.98 -1.33 10.59
CA MET A 220 13.69 0.08 10.82
C MET A 220 14.72 0.65 11.80
N ASP A 221 15.42 1.72 11.43
CA ASP A 221 16.44 2.31 12.31
C ASP A 221 15.82 2.86 13.60
N LYS A 222 16.65 3.03 14.64
CA LYS A 222 16.20 3.40 15.98
C LYS A 222 15.50 4.76 16.02
N SER A 223 15.98 5.74 15.26
CA SER A 223 15.43 7.11 15.28
C SER A 223 14.02 7.11 14.69
N THR A 224 13.87 6.37 13.59
CA THR A 224 12.60 6.11 12.92
C THR A 224 11.63 5.35 13.78
N ASN A 225 12.07 4.27 14.40
CA ASN A 225 11.21 3.43 15.21
C ASN A 225 10.60 4.27 16.35
N LYS A 226 11.41 5.09 17.03
CA LYS A 226 10.94 6.04 18.05
C LYS A 226 9.89 7.02 17.51
N LEU A 227 10.05 7.46 16.27
CA LEU A 227 9.17 8.41 15.61
C LEU A 227 7.84 7.75 15.21
N VAL A 228 7.89 6.56 14.60
CA VAL A 228 6.71 5.73 14.30
C VAL A 228 5.92 5.43 15.58
N LEU A 229 6.58 5.09 16.68
CA LEU A 229 5.92 4.85 17.96
C LEU A 229 5.19 6.08 18.48
N LYS A 230 5.83 7.25 18.45
CA LYS A 230 5.17 8.49 18.89
C LYS A 230 4.00 8.93 18.02
N ARG A 231 3.93 8.46 16.77
CA ARG A 231 3.12 9.06 15.70
C ARG A 231 2.16 8.06 15.05
N SER A 232 2.00 6.88 15.63
CA SER A 232 1.10 5.83 15.16
C SER A 232 0.20 5.36 16.30
N PHE A 233 -0.75 4.49 15.95
CA PHE A 233 -1.58 3.80 16.94
C PHE A 233 -0.87 2.60 17.59
N LEU A 234 0.38 2.29 17.22
CA LEU A 234 1.08 1.12 17.74
C LEU A 234 1.19 1.10 19.27
N PRO A 235 1.50 2.19 19.99
CA PRO A 235 1.54 2.15 21.45
C PRO A 235 0.17 1.92 22.09
N PHE A 236 -0.92 2.29 21.42
CA PHE A 236 -2.28 2.00 21.89
C PHE A 236 -2.63 0.52 21.74
N ILE A 237 -2.06 -0.15 20.72
CA ILE A 237 -2.31 -1.57 20.43
C ILE A 237 -1.38 -2.48 21.26
N PHE A 238 -0.09 -2.13 21.33
CA PHE A 238 0.97 -3.00 21.89
C PHE A 238 1.54 -2.50 23.23
N GLY A 239 1.10 -1.35 23.73
CA GLY A 239 1.65 -0.76 24.96
C GLY A 239 3.04 -0.15 24.76
N GLN A 240 3.86 -0.20 25.81
CA GLN A 240 5.24 0.32 25.79
C GLN A 240 6.26 -0.72 25.26
N ASP A 241 5.86 -1.99 25.18
CA ASP A 241 6.72 -3.06 24.65
C ASP A 241 6.77 -2.98 23.13
N LEU A 242 7.99 -2.87 22.60
CA LEU A 242 8.20 -2.60 21.18
C LEU A 242 8.26 -3.90 20.40
N PRO A 243 7.29 -4.17 19.50
CA PRO A 243 7.40 -5.30 18.59
C PRO A 243 8.54 -5.08 17.59
N ALA A 244 9.03 -6.17 16.98
CA ALA A 244 9.88 -6.05 15.82
C ALA A 244 9.10 -5.40 14.66
N ILE A 245 9.72 -4.43 14.01
CA ILE A 245 9.20 -3.75 12.82
C ILE A 245 10.18 -3.99 11.67
N ARG A 246 9.65 -4.38 10.51
CA ARG A 246 10.41 -4.53 9.26
C ARG A 246 9.79 -3.71 8.17
N THR A 247 10.64 -3.08 7.37
CA THR A 247 10.20 -2.32 6.20
C THR A 247 10.46 -3.10 4.93
N VAL A 248 9.51 -3.05 4.01
CA VAL A 248 9.63 -3.57 2.65
C VAL A 248 9.11 -2.53 1.67
N ASN A 249 9.77 -2.42 0.53
CA ASN A 249 9.33 -1.57 -0.56
C ASN A 249 8.71 -2.43 -1.66
N ILE A 250 7.58 -1.99 -2.16
CA ILE A 250 6.84 -2.61 -3.24
C ILE A 250 6.96 -1.68 -4.45
N SER A 251 7.42 -2.20 -5.58
CA SER A 251 7.57 -1.47 -6.84
C SER A 251 6.56 -2.03 -7.86
N PHE A 252 5.93 -1.14 -8.63
CA PHE A 252 4.84 -1.51 -9.53
C PHE A 252 5.24 -1.36 -11.00
N GLY A 253 4.98 -2.40 -11.80
CA GLY A 253 5.08 -2.37 -13.26
C GLY A 253 6.02 -3.43 -13.85
N ASP A 254 6.15 -3.37 -15.18
CA ASP A 254 7.03 -4.24 -15.97
C ASP A 254 7.91 -3.43 -16.92
N SER A 255 9.01 -4.03 -17.36
CA SER A 255 9.80 -3.48 -18.46
C SER A 255 8.93 -3.30 -19.71
N GLY A 256 9.06 -2.15 -20.38
CA GLY A 256 8.33 -1.83 -21.61
C GLY A 256 6.86 -1.46 -21.41
N ASP A 257 6.35 -1.33 -20.18
CA ASP A 257 4.93 -1.02 -19.93
C ASP A 257 4.53 0.45 -20.14
N GLY A 258 5.48 1.31 -20.54
CA GLY A 258 5.26 2.75 -20.71
C GLY A 258 5.22 3.54 -19.40
N PHE A 259 5.67 2.93 -18.30
CA PHE A 259 5.75 3.51 -16.95
C PHE A 259 4.36 3.92 -16.42
N TYR A 260 4.31 4.61 -15.27
CA TYR A 260 3.03 5.10 -14.74
C TYR A 260 2.35 6.12 -15.65
N ASN A 261 3.12 6.76 -16.55
CA ASN A 261 2.57 7.77 -17.45
C ASN A 261 1.56 7.20 -18.45
N ALA A 262 1.75 5.94 -18.88
CA ALA A 262 0.87 5.28 -19.85
C ALA A 262 -0.53 5.00 -19.31
N SER A 263 -0.65 4.60 -18.03
CA SER A 263 -1.95 4.24 -17.44
C SER A 263 -2.54 5.30 -16.51
N LYS A 264 -1.68 6.04 -15.80
CA LYS A 264 -2.05 6.91 -14.68
C LYS A 264 -2.95 6.19 -13.66
N TYR A 265 -2.78 4.89 -13.52
CA TYR A 265 -3.58 4.04 -12.66
C TYR A 265 -2.79 2.82 -12.21
N ILE A 266 -2.83 2.55 -10.91
CA ILE A 266 -2.37 1.31 -10.28
C ILE A 266 -3.45 0.87 -9.30
N HIS A 267 -3.76 -0.41 -9.32
CA HIS A 267 -4.53 -1.10 -8.30
C HIS A 267 -3.72 -2.32 -7.84
N TRP A 268 -3.54 -2.46 -6.53
CA TRP A 268 -2.92 -3.61 -5.88
C TRP A 268 -3.81 -4.09 -4.74
#